data_AF-A0A2W4ZC55-F1
#
_entry.id   AF-A0A2W4ZC55-F1
#
_cell.length_a   1.000
_cell.length_b   1.000
_cell.length_c   1.000
_cell.angle_alpha   90.00
_cell.angle_beta   90.00
_cell.angle_gamma   90.00
#
_symmetry.space_group_name_H-M   'P 1'
#
loop_
_entity.id
_entity.type
_entity.pdbx_description
1 polymer ?
#
loop_
_entity_poly.entity_id
_entity_poly.type
_entity_poly.pdbx_seq_one_letter_code
_entity_poly.pdbx_strand_id
1 'polypeptide(L)'
;MPEAGEWLMATGPERALIERLRDCLRLDDESLTDAIFQGLVTSADKIYHLERLGKDRYRCAPKDDDAYEVAIEDAVMKPLVSGAEAKRYEEAHTATFLLFPYEPDDHGTVRLIAQRAFEEKYPKAWSYLCSWEGNLRGRESGKMDRDPDWWGYVYPKNLDKHDRSKLIVPRLVEHLRCSADEVGVSFLDNVDVGGVVPANDADTAYLAGVLNGPVADFVFRVIAKPFRGNYRSANKQFIAPLPIPTASPEQRADVAARARFLQQRWTERRDLLRGAEERLAVLGRAKHSAKWLWPDLPSLPEMIERAPASLRVKSDRRAWADRQLDELEAQACEKLQAAIDRGDLDVRYENGELTLYAAGAPALSRIYLDAEPGRVTEAYWRWLILSRSPRDAKSFANDLRRPPSDVVTPAAVQFVERVGALAAVIDAIEVEEQAMNETLYALYGLTTQERLLVESDIAARR
;
A
#
# COMPACT_ATOMS: atom_id res chain seq x y z
N MET A 1 -14.87 -23.48 10.44
CA MET A 1 -14.68 -23.57 8.97
C MET A 1 -15.98 -24.09 8.39
N PRO A 2 -16.32 -23.85 7.12
CA PRO A 2 -17.40 -24.61 6.47
C PRO A 2 -17.20 -26.12 6.73
N GLU A 3 -18.29 -26.83 6.97
CA GLU A 3 -18.27 -28.25 7.33
C GLU A 3 -17.58 -29.10 6.25
N ALA A 4 -17.00 -30.20 6.72
CA ALA A 4 -16.12 -31.09 5.96
C ALA A 4 -16.69 -31.44 4.57
N GLY A 5 -15.98 -31.02 3.52
CA GLY A 5 -16.15 -31.56 2.17
C GLY A 5 -16.33 -30.52 1.07
N GLU A 6 -16.77 -29.30 1.37
CA GLU A 6 -17.06 -28.32 0.34
C GLU A 6 -15.95 -27.25 0.25
N TRP A 7 -15.16 -27.33 -0.83
CA TRP A 7 -14.28 -26.26 -1.37
C TRP A 7 -12.82 -26.15 -0.92
N LEU A 8 -12.20 -27.16 -0.30
CA LEU A 8 -10.72 -27.21 -0.21
C LEU A 8 -10.15 -27.86 -1.48
N MET A 9 -9.62 -27.05 -2.41
CA MET A 9 -8.87 -27.53 -3.58
C MET A 9 -7.46 -28.05 -3.22
N ALA A 10 -7.04 -27.91 -1.95
CA ALA A 10 -5.75 -28.39 -1.49
C ALA A 10 -5.67 -29.91 -1.47
N THR A 11 -4.52 -30.44 -1.90
CA THR A 11 -4.25 -31.88 -1.93
C THR A 11 -2.90 -32.18 -1.27
N GLY A 12 -2.71 -33.41 -0.82
CA GLY A 12 -1.43 -33.86 -0.26
C GLY A 12 -0.96 -33.04 0.96
N PRO A 13 0.31 -32.59 0.99
CA PRO A 13 0.91 -31.88 2.13
C PRO A 13 0.18 -30.61 2.56
N GLU A 14 -0.37 -29.83 1.63
CA GLU A 14 -1.11 -28.58 1.93
C GLU A 14 -2.36 -28.87 2.77
N ARG A 15 -3.12 -29.89 2.37
CA ARG A 15 -4.32 -30.30 3.10
C ARG A 15 -3.95 -30.81 4.50
N ALA A 16 -2.89 -31.61 4.60
CA ALA A 16 -2.43 -32.13 5.90
C ALA A 16 -2.03 -30.99 6.86
N LEU A 17 -1.30 -29.98 6.37
CA LEU A 17 -0.95 -28.82 7.17
C LEU A 17 -2.19 -28.03 7.61
N ILE A 18 -3.14 -27.77 6.70
CA ILE A 18 -4.37 -27.04 7.05
C ILE A 18 -5.20 -27.78 8.09
N GLU A 19 -5.36 -29.09 7.95
CA GLU A 19 -6.09 -29.91 8.92
C GLU A 19 -5.42 -29.86 10.30
N ARG A 20 -4.08 -29.91 10.37
CA ARG A 20 -3.35 -29.75 11.64
C ARG A 20 -3.53 -28.35 12.24
N LEU A 21 -3.49 -27.30 11.42
CA LEU A 21 -3.68 -25.92 11.88
C LEU A 21 -5.11 -25.66 12.41
N ARG A 22 -6.07 -26.58 12.23
CA ARG A 22 -7.39 -26.47 12.86
C ARG A 22 -7.36 -26.63 14.38
N ASP A 23 -6.28 -27.18 14.94
CA ASP A 23 -6.09 -27.28 16.39
C ASP A 23 -5.78 -25.91 17.03
N CYS A 24 -5.45 -24.90 16.22
CA CYS A 24 -5.33 -23.51 16.66
C CYS A 24 -6.71 -22.89 16.92
N LEU A 25 -6.73 -21.83 17.74
CA LEU A 25 -7.93 -21.00 17.85
C LEU A 25 -8.24 -20.35 16.50
N ARG A 26 -9.51 -20.09 16.24
CA ARG A 26 -9.95 -19.34 15.07
C ARG A 26 -9.90 -17.85 15.39
N LEU A 27 -9.67 -16.99 14.40
CA LEU A 27 -9.72 -15.54 14.60
C LEU A 27 -11.07 -15.09 15.20
N ASP A 28 -12.18 -15.74 14.82
CA ASP A 28 -13.52 -15.44 15.35
C ASP A 28 -13.84 -16.07 16.71
N ASP A 29 -12.85 -16.63 17.41
CA ASP A 29 -12.99 -17.06 18.80
C ASP A 29 -13.23 -15.85 19.72
N GLU A 30 -14.21 -15.96 20.63
CA GLU A 30 -14.63 -14.87 21.53
C GLU A 30 -13.52 -14.43 22.50
N SER A 31 -12.51 -15.28 22.76
CA SER A 31 -11.34 -14.89 23.55
C SER A 31 -10.34 -14.02 22.79
N LEU A 32 -10.47 -13.92 21.46
CA LEU A 32 -9.55 -13.18 20.59
C LEU A 32 -10.21 -11.95 19.98
N THR A 33 -11.48 -12.05 19.57
CA THR A 33 -12.14 -11.03 18.74
C THR A 33 -13.57 -10.79 19.19
N ASP A 34 -13.89 -9.53 19.48
CA ASP A 34 -15.26 -9.07 19.76
C ASP A 34 -16.10 -8.97 18.46
N ALA A 35 -15.49 -8.46 17.39
CA ALA A 35 -16.20 -8.24 16.13
C ALA A 35 -15.30 -8.30 14.90
N ILE A 36 -15.78 -8.98 13.85
CA ILE A 36 -15.29 -8.84 12.48
C ILE A 36 -16.39 -8.17 11.67
N PHE A 37 -16.12 -6.99 11.12
CA PHE A 37 -17.15 -6.12 10.56
C PHE A 37 -16.71 -5.47 9.23
N GLN A 38 -17.68 -5.01 8.45
CA GLN A 38 -17.45 -4.21 7.24
C GLN A 38 -17.49 -2.72 7.59
N GLY A 39 -16.84 -1.89 6.78
CA GLY A 39 -16.94 -0.43 6.85
C GLY A 39 -18.35 0.14 6.62
N LEU A 40 -18.43 1.46 6.75
CA LEU A 40 -19.68 2.23 6.72
C LEU A 40 -20.21 2.35 5.30
N VAL A 41 -21.51 2.10 5.12
CA VAL A 41 -22.19 2.25 3.83
C VAL A 41 -23.15 3.42 3.92
N THR A 42 -22.72 4.57 3.39
CA THR A 42 -23.51 5.82 3.45
C THR A 42 -24.66 5.82 2.43
N SER A 43 -24.50 5.04 1.34
CA SER A 43 -25.37 5.06 0.15
C SER A 43 -25.46 6.43 -0.52
N ALA A 44 -24.49 7.32 -0.25
CA ALA A 44 -24.37 8.66 -0.82
C ALA A 44 -22.94 9.20 -0.63
N ASP A 45 -21.94 8.41 -1.04
CA ASP A 45 -20.52 8.74 -0.83
C ASP A 45 -20.15 10.13 -1.39
N LYS A 46 -20.74 10.54 -2.52
CA LYS A 46 -20.56 11.90 -3.09
C LYS A 46 -20.96 13.05 -2.16
N ILE A 47 -21.79 12.77 -1.14
CA ILE A 47 -22.26 13.75 -0.15
C ILE A 47 -21.49 13.57 1.16
N TYR A 48 -21.28 12.36 1.63
CA TYR A 48 -20.67 12.14 2.95
C TYR A 48 -19.14 12.04 2.92
N HIS A 49 -18.51 11.75 1.78
CA HIS A 49 -17.06 11.66 1.65
C HIS A 49 -16.55 12.97 1.05
N LEU A 50 -15.75 13.70 1.81
CA LEU A 50 -15.17 14.97 1.40
C LEU A 50 -13.66 14.98 1.59
N GLU A 51 -12.93 15.65 0.70
CA GLU A 51 -11.48 15.79 0.81
C GLU A 51 -11.13 16.99 1.71
N ARG A 52 -10.31 16.80 2.73
CA ARG A 52 -9.93 17.87 3.66
C ARG A 52 -8.90 18.80 3.03
N LEU A 53 -9.25 20.09 2.93
CA LEU A 53 -8.38 21.15 2.41
C LEU A 53 -7.69 21.96 3.52
N GLY A 54 -8.15 21.83 4.77
CA GLY A 54 -7.65 22.57 5.91
C GLY A 54 -8.59 22.45 7.11
N LYS A 55 -8.37 23.30 8.12
CA LYS A 55 -9.25 23.38 9.28
C LYS A 55 -10.65 23.83 8.85
N ASP A 56 -11.65 23.05 9.21
CA ASP A 56 -13.08 23.28 8.93
C ASP A 56 -13.41 23.50 7.44
N ARG A 57 -12.56 23.00 6.53
CA ARG A 57 -12.64 23.28 5.09
C ARG A 57 -12.40 22.01 4.28
N TYR A 58 -13.37 21.71 3.42
CA TYR A 58 -13.45 20.47 2.68
C TYR A 58 -13.80 20.74 1.21
N ARG A 59 -13.48 19.78 0.35
CA ARG A 59 -13.84 19.76 -1.07
C ARG A 59 -14.88 18.68 -1.30
N CYS A 60 -16.03 19.10 -1.80
CA CYS A 60 -17.05 18.20 -2.35
C CYS A 60 -16.81 18.06 -3.85
N ALA A 61 -16.79 16.83 -4.36
CA ALA A 61 -16.59 16.55 -5.78
C ALA A 61 -17.62 15.52 -6.29
N PRO A 62 -18.89 15.94 -6.50
CA PRO A 62 -19.90 15.08 -7.09
C PRO A 62 -19.50 14.66 -8.50
N LYS A 63 -19.88 13.45 -8.93
CA LYS A 63 -19.48 12.91 -10.24
C LYS A 63 -20.01 13.73 -11.43
N ASP A 64 -21.19 14.34 -11.26
CA ASP A 64 -21.94 14.99 -12.34
C ASP A 64 -21.89 16.53 -12.25
N ASP A 65 -21.16 17.10 -11.28
CA ASP A 65 -21.05 18.54 -11.03
C ASP A 65 -19.58 18.95 -10.82
N ASP A 66 -19.31 20.25 -10.94
CA ASP A 66 -17.99 20.80 -10.62
C ASP A 66 -17.68 20.66 -9.12
N ALA A 67 -16.43 20.35 -8.82
CA ALA A 67 -15.99 20.29 -7.43
C ALA A 67 -15.96 21.70 -6.82
N TYR A 68 -16.40 21.80 -5.57
CA TYR A 68 -16.48 23.06 -4.84
C TYR A 68 -16.01 22.90 -3.40
N GLU A 69 -15.59 24.02 -2.82
CA GLU A 69 -15.20 24.10 -1.42
C GLU A 69 -16.43 24.31 -0.52
N VAL A 70 -16.46 23.61 0.60
CA VAL A 70 -17.48 23.73 1.63
C VAL A 70 -16.83 23.84 3.01
N ALA A 71 -17.40 24.69 3.85
CA ALA A 71 -17.04 24.77 5.26
C ALA A 71 -17.86 23.74 6.05
N ILE A 72 -17.20 22.88 6.82
CA ILE A 72 -17.83 21.89 7.70
C ILE A 72 -16.97 21.80 8.96
N GLU A 73 -17.58 21.73 10.13
CA GLU A 73 -16.85 21.62 11.40
C GLU A 73 -16.05 20.31 11.47
N ASP A 74 -14.74 20.38 11.76
CA ASP A 74 -13.87 19.20 11.86
C ASP A 74 -14.39 18.17 12.89
N ALA A 75 -15.12 18.62 13.91
CA ALA A 75 -15.61 17.76 14.99
C ALA A 75 -16.69 16.74 14.57
N VAL A 76 -17.39 16.95 13.45
CA VAL A 76 -18.34 15.98 12.86
C VAL A 76 -17.71 15.15 11.73
N MET A 77 -16.47 15.45 11.38
CA MET A 77 -15.75 14.79 10.30
C MET A 77 -14.81 13.72 10.86
N LYS A 78 -14.77 12.54 10.23
CA LYS A 78 -13.93 11.41 10.65
C LYS A 78 -12.99 10.99 9.52
N PRO A 79 -11.69 10.75 9.78
CA PRO A 79 -10.79 10.22 8.74
C PRO A 79 -11.34 8.92 8.17
N LEU A 80 -11.47 8.83 6.85
CA LEU A 80 -12.05 7.68 6.17
C LEU A 80 -10.98 6.93 5.36
N VAL A 81 -10.76 5.68 5.73
CA VAL A 81 -9.76 4.79 5.14
C VAL A 81 -10.39 3.91 4.08
N SER A 82 -9.88 4.04 2.87
CA SER A 82 -10.24 3.23 1.70
C SER A 82 -9.31 2.02 1.52
N GLY A 83 -9.68 1.11 0.61
CA GLY A 83 -8.86 -0.06 0.30
C GLY A 83 -7.46 0.28 -0.25
N ALA A 84 -7.29 1.48 -0.81
CA ALA A 84 -6.00 1.96 -1.28
C ALA A 84 -5.06 2.33 -0.12
N GLU A 85 -5.60 2.81 0.99
CA GLU A 85 -4.85 3.27 2.18
C GLU A 85 -4.69 2.17 3.23
N ALA A 86 -5.50 1.12 3.17
CA ALA A 86 -5.37 -0.08 4.00
C ALA A 86 -4.18 -0.94 3.53
N LYS A 87 -2.99 -0.66 4.09
CA LYS A 87 -1.71 -1.31 3.76
C LYS A 87 -1.23 -2.25 4.87
N ARG A 88 -0.21 -3.08 4.56
CA ARG A 88 0.41 -3.99 5.53
C ARG A 88 1.25 -3.20 6.51
N TYR A 89 0.95 -3.30 7.80
CA TYR A 89 1.62 -2.62 8.92
C TYR A 89 1.64 -1.07 8.86
N GLU A 90 1.43 -0.43 7.73
CA GLU A 90 1.48 1.02 7.60
C GLU A 90 0.22 1.66 8.22
N GLU A 91 0.41 2.65 9.12
CA GLU A 91 -0.69 3.43 9.70
C GLU A 91 -1.44 4.15 8.57
N ALA A 92 -2.77 4.07 8.55
CA ALA A 92 -3.54 4.67 7.47
C ALA A 92 -3.44 6.20 7.48
N HIS A 93 -3.20 6.79 6.30
CA HIS A 93 -3.21 8.24 6.11
C HIS A 93 -4.14 8.58 4.96
N THR A 94 -5.14 9.42 5.22
CA THR A 94 -6.20 9.76 4.28
C THR A 94 -6.43 11.26 4.25
N ALA A 95 -6.68 11.79 3.04
CA ALA A 95 -7.24 13.13 2.86
C ALA A 95 -8.78 13.10 2.80
N THR A 96 -9.38 11.92 2.71
CA THR A 96 -10.83 11.73 2.65
C THR A 96 -11.40 11.65 4.06
N PHE A 97 -12.44 12.42 4.32
CA PHE A 97 -13.14 12.47 5.59
C PHE A 97 -14.63 12.19 5.39
N LEU A 98 -15.17 11.42 6.32
CA LEU A 98 -16.58 11.09 6.42
C LEU A 98 -17.31 12.12 7.27
N LEU A 99 -18.33 12.75 6.72
CA LEU A 99 -19.32 13.48 7.49
C LEU A 99 -20.17 12.47 8.28
N PHE A 100 -19.95 12.41 9.59
CA PHE A 100 -20.51 11.39 10.48
C PHE A 100 -21.55 12.02 11.43
N PRO A 101 -22.85 12.09 11.05
CA PRO A 101 -23.89 12.79 11.82
C PRO A 101 -24.40 11.96 13.01
N TYR A 102 -23.49 11.26 13.69
CA TYR A 102 -23.81 10.34 14.78
C TYR A 102 -22.92 10.63 16.00
N GLU A 103 -23.49 10.44 17.19
CA GLU A 103 -22.77 10.56 18.45
C GLU A 103 -23.26 9.50 19.45
N PRO A 104 -22.44 9.09 20.43
CA PRO A 104 -22.90 8.25 21.53
C PRO A 104 -23.94 8.98 22.36
N ASP A 105 -25.05 8.30 22.69
CA ASP A 105 -26.00 8.75 23.70
C ASP A 105 -25.45 8.59 25.13
N ASP A 106 -26.25 8.96 26.13
CA ASP A 106 -25.87 8.85 27.56
C ASP A 106 -25.56 7.41 28.00
N HIS A 107 -25.95 6.41 27.20
CA HIS A 107 -25.67 4.99 27.43
C HIS A 107 -24.53 4.46 26.54
N GLY A 108 -23.83 5.33 25.81
CA GLY A 108 -22.74 4.98 24.91
C GLY A 108 -23.19 4.38 23.57
N THR A 109 -24.50 4.34 23.28
CA THR A 109 -25.00 3.82 22.00
C THR A 109 -24.88 4.91 20.94
N VAL A 110 -24.17 4.63 19.85
CA VAL A 110 -24.03 5.59 18.74
C VAL A 110 -25.36 5.76 18.01
N ARG A 111 -25.92 6.98 18.03
CA ARG A 111 -27.22 7.34 17.45
C ARG A 111 -27.12 8.57 16.55
N LEU A 112 -28.10 8.73 15.66
CA LEU A 112 -28.20 9.90 14.81
C LEU A 112 -28.42 11.13 15.69
N ILE A 113 -27.63 12.18 15.47
CA ILE A 113 -27.75 13.42 16.24
C ILE A 113 -29.08 14.07 15.89
N ALA A 114 -29.92 14.38 16.89
CA ALA A 114 -31.22 14.99 16.65
C ALA A 114 -31.08 16.35 15.94
N GLN A 115 -31.99 16.66 15.00
CA GLN A 115 -31.93 17.85 14.14
C GLN A 115 -31.53 19.12 14.90
N ARG A 116 -32.26 19.46 15.97
CA ARG A 116 -32.01 20.67 16.75
C ARG A 116 -30.60 20.71 17.35
N ALA A 117 -30.13 19.58 17.88
CA ALA A 117 -28.78 19.48 18.44
C ALA A 117 -27.71 19.57 17.33
N PHE A 118 -28.00 19.00 16.16
CA PHE A 118 -27.10 19.03 15.02
C PHE A 118 -26.98 20.44 14.42
N GLU A 119 -28.10 21.16 14.30
CA GLU A 119 -28.16 22.57 13.93
C GLU A 119 -27.37 23.47 14.88
N GLU A 120 -27.50 23.23 16.19
CA GLU A 120 -26.85 24.05 17.22
C GLU A 120 -25.32 23.79 17.27
N LYS A 121 -24.92 22.51 17.20
CA LYS A 121 -23.52 22.08 17.38
C LYS A 121 -22.70 22.16 16.08
N TYR A 122 -23.34 21.90 14.94
CA TYR A 122 -22.69 21.79 13.62
C TYR A 122 -23.49 22.54 12.53
N PRO A 123 -23.71 23.86 12.67
CA PRO A 123 -24.54 24.63 11.75
C PRO A 123 -24.05 24.61 10.30
N LYS A 124 -22.73 24.51 10.06
CA LYS A 124 -22.19 24.46 8.69
C LYS A 124 -22.43 23.08 8.06
N ALA A 125 -22.17 22.01 8.81
CA ALA A 125 -22.51 20.65 8.38
C ALA A 125 -24.00 20.49 8.08
N TRP A 126 -24.86 21.07 8.91
CA TRP A 126 -26.30 21.06 8.68
C TRP A 126 -26.68 21.79 7.39
N SER A 127 -26.19 23.02 7.19
CA SER A 127 -26.42 23.78 5.96
C SER A 127 -25.97 23.01 4.72
N TYR A 128 -24.87 22.25 4.81
CA TYR A 128 -24.40 21.39 3.73
C TYR A 128 -25.35 20.22 3.47
N LEU A 129 -25.83 19.50 4.50
CA LEU A 129 -26.78 18.41 4.28
C LEU A 129 -28.11 18.92 3.71
N CYS A 130 -28.59 20.09 4.14
CA CYS A 130 -29.79 20.71 3.59
C CYS A 130 -29.67 21.04 2.10
N SER A 131 -28.49 21.46 1.61
CA SER A 131 -28.30 21.70 0.18
C SER A 131 -28.40 20.41 -0.66
N TRP A 132 -28.25 19.25 -0.02
CA TRP A 132 -28.40 17.92 -0.61
C TRP A 132 -29.71 17.20 -0.23
N GLU A 133 -30.65 17.85 0.47
CA GLU A 133 -31.82 17.19 1.06
C GLU A 133 -32.63 16.37 0.04
N GLY A 134 -32.92 16.95 -1.14
CA GLY A 134 -33.63 16.25 -2.20
C GLY A 134 -32.92 14.96 -2.67
N ASN A 135 -31.58 14.97 -2.74
CA ASN A 135 -30.80 13.77 -3.07
C ASN A 135 -30.86 12.75 -1.93
N LEU A 136 -30.74 13.22 -0.68
CA LEU A 136 -30.68 12.36 0.50
C LEU A 136 -32.01 11.66 0.79
N ARG A 137 -33.14 12.38 0.63
CA ARG A 137 -34.50 11.83 0.71
C ARG A 137 -34.81 10.85 -0.43
N GLY A 138 -34.31 11.15 -1.63
CA GLY A 138 -34.51 10.30 -2.82
C GLY A 138 -33.79 8.94 -2.78
N ARG A 139 -32.87 8.73 -1.83
CA ARG A 139 -32.12 7.46 -1.69
C ARG A 139 -33.05 6.26 -1.50
N GLU A 140 -32.61 5.11 -1.99
CA GLU A 140 -33.33 3.83 -1.88
C GLU A 140 -34.77 3.89 -2.42
N SER A 141 -34.99 4.59 -3.52
CA SER A 141 -36.34 4.81 -4.09
C SER A 141 -37.28 5.53 -3.11
N GLY A 142 -36.77 6.55 -2.41
CA GLY A 142 -37.55 7.38 -1.49
C GLY A 142 -37.71 6.82 -0.07
N LYS A 143 -37.08 5.71 0.30
CA LYS A 143 -37.17 5.17 1.68
C LYS A 143 -36.63 6.14 2.75
N MET A 144 -35.80 7.09 2.35
CA MET A 144 -35.23 8.11 3.24
C MET A 144 -36.06 9.40 3.29
N ASP A 145 -37.18 9.48 2.58
CA ASP A 145 -38.11 10.60 2.70
C ASP A 145 -38.95 10.45 3.98
N ARG A 146 -38.31 10.71 5.12
CA ARG A 146 -38.89 10.59 6.44
C ARG A 146 -38.30 11.63 7.37
N ASP A 147 -39.15 12.23 8.18
CA ASP A 147 -38.74 13.13 9.23
C ASP A 147 -38.70 12.42 10.59
N PRO A 148 -37.76 12.79 11.47
CA PRO A 148 -36.70 13.76 11.23
C PRO A 148 -35.50 13.17 10.47
N ASP A 149 -35.36 11.86 10.28
CA ASP A 149 -34.06 11.19 10.06
C ASP A 149 -33.50 11.14 8.62
N TRP A 150 -33.93 11.99 7.69
CA TRP A 150 -33.56 11.91 6.27
C TRP A 150 -32.05 12.06 5.99
N TRP A 151 -31.31 12.75 6.86
CA TRP A 151 -29.87 12.97 6.73
C TRP A 151 -29.02 11.82 7.28
N GLY A 152 -29.63 10.80 7.89
CA GLY A 152 -28.91 9.62 8.35
C GLY A 152 -28.46 8.71 7.19
N TYR A 153 -27.56 7.79 7.46
CA TYR A 153 -27.28 6.66 6.57
C TYR A 153 -28.50 5.76 6.46
N VAL A 154 -28.66 5.15 5.28
CA VAL A 154 -29.76 4.22 5.01
C VAL A 154 -29.72 3.03 5.96
N TYR A 155 -28.54 2.42 6.12
CA TYR A 155 -28.32 1.26 6.97
C TYR A 155 -27.21 1.57 7.98
N PRO A 156 -27.53 2.17 9.14
CA PRO A 156 -26.56 2.59 10.16
C PRO A 156 -26.01 1.38 10.93
N LYS A 157 -25.21 0.54 10.26
CA LYS A 157 -24.56 -0.63 10.84
C LYS A 157 -23.12 -0.28 11.22
N ASN A 158 -22.62 -0.94 12.27
CA ASN A 158 -21.22 -0.87 12.72
C ASN A 158 -20.73 0.50 13.17
N LEU A 159 -21.63 1.47 13.38
CA LEU A 159 -21.26 2.82 13.80
C LEU A 159 -20.40 2.86 15.08
N ASP A 160 -20.64 1.90 15.97
CA ASP A 160 -20.06 1.70 17.29
C ASP A 160 -18.67 1.04 17.30
N LYS A 161 -18.12 0.71 16.12
CA LYS A 161 -16.89 -0.10 16.01
C LYS A 161 -15.68 0.71 15.53
N HIS A 162 -15.91 1.90 14.99
CA HIS A 162 -14.87 2.68 14.31
C HIS A 162 -14.03 3.54 15.25
N ASP A 163 -14.55 3.88 16.43
CA ASP A 163 -13.85 4.60 17.48
C ASP A 163 -13.11 3.67 18.47
N ARG A 164 -13.09 2.37 18.17
CA ARG A 164 -12.38 1.34 18.96
C ARG A 164 -11.07 0.97 18.30
N SER A 165 -10.15 0.46 19.14
CA SER A 165 -8.96 -0.24 18.67
C SER A 165 -9.36 -1.39 17.74
N LYS A 166 -8.70 -1.48 16.57
CA LYS A 166 -9.05 -2.47 15.55
C LYS A 166 -7.93 -2.69 14.55
N LEU A 167 -7.98 -3.84 13.88
CA LEU A 167 -7.25 -4.04 12.64
C LEU A 167 -8.02 -3.45 11.46
N ILE A 168 -7.28 -2.92 10.50
CA ILE A 168 -7.78 -2.44 9.21
C ILE A 168 -7.41 -3.50 8.16
N VAL A 169 -8.42 -4.12 7.55
CA VAL A 169 -8.23 -5.22 6.59
C VAL A 169 -8.84 -4.85 5.23
N PRO A 170 -8.03 -4.62 4.18
CA PRO A 170 -8.57 -4.40 2.83
C PRO A 170 -9.25 -5.67 2.32
N ARG A 171 -10.38 -5.52 1.64
CA ARG A 171 -11.15 -6.64 1.10
C ARG A 171 -10.43 -7.32 -0.06
N LEU A 172 -9.99 -6.59 -1.08
CA LEU A 172 -9.37 -7.19 -2.28
C LEU A 172 -7.85 -7.18 -2.16
N VAL A 173 -7.27 -8.37 -2.02
CA VAL A 173 -5.82 -8.53 -1.80
C VAL A 173 -5.25 -9.75 -2.52
N GLU A 174 -3.98 -9.68 -2.91
CA GLU A 174 -3.24 -10.85 -3.42
C GLU A 174 -2.68 -11.69 -2.26
N HIS A 175 -2.32 -11.01 -1.17
CA HIS A 175 -1.85 -11.57 0.10
C HIS A 175 -2.59 -10.91 1.25
N LEU A 176 -2.93 -11.69 2.28
CA LEU A 176 -3.49 -11.18 3.51
C LEU A 176 -2.57 -10.10 4.08
N ARG A 177 -3.17 -8.97 4.42
CA ARG A 177 -2.48 -7.85 5.03
C ARG A 177 -3.43 -7.05 5.90
N CYS A 178 -2.90 -6.42 6.93
CA CYS A 178 -3.62 -5.48 7.77
C CYS A 178 -2.65 -4.49 8.44
N SER A 179 -3.20 -3.42 8.98
CA SER A 179 -2.54 -2.54 9.96
C SER A 179 -3.38 -2.41 11.21
N ALA A 180 -2.78 -1.96 12.30
CA ALA A 180 -3.46 -1.77 13.58
C ALA A 180 -3.76 -0.28 13.81
N ASP A 181 -5.03 0.05 14.01
CA ASP A 181 -5.47 1.32 14.58
C ASP A 181 -5.69 1.11 16.08
N GLU A 182 -4.63 1.23 16.88
CA GLU A 182 -4.69 0.98 18.33
C GLU A 182 -5.48 2.04 19.10
N VAL A 183 -5.70 3.22 18.50
CA VAL A 183 -6.39 4.35 19.13
C VAL A 183 -7.87 4.41 18.75
N GLY A 184 -8.24 3.94 17.55
CA GLY A 184 -9.60 4.03 17.05
C GLY A 184 -9.87 5.34 16.29
N VAL A 185 -8.88 5.92 15.60
CA VAL A 185 -9.07 7.19 14.88
C VAL A 185 -9.62 7.01 13.46
N SER A 186 -9.46 5.82 12.88
CA SER A 186 -9.77 5.55 11.48
C SER A 186 -11.16 4.96 11.28
N PHE A 187 -11.97 5.63 10.46
CA PHE A 187 -13.26 5.09 10.00
C PHE A 187 -13.01 4.32 8.70
N LEU A 188 -13.75 3.24 8.47
CA LEU A 188 -13.47 2.31 7.37
C LEU A 188 -14.54 2.46 6.30
N ASP A 189 -14.09 2.57 5.06
CA ASP A 189 -14.97 2.77 3.91
C ASP A 189 -15.62 1.44 3.48
N ASN A 190 -16.96 1.47 3.46
CA ASN A 190 -17.84 0.53 2.77
C ASN A 190 -17.46 -0.96 2.89
N VAL A 191 -17.59 -1.72 1.80
CA VAL A 191 -17.25 -3.15 1.75
C VAL A 191 -15.77 -3.38 1.41
N ASP A 192 -15.04 -2.38 0.94
CA ASP A 192 -13.67 -2.51 0.48
C ASP A 192 -12.65 -2.51 1.63
N VAL A 193 -13.05 -2.09 2.82
CA VAL A 193 -12.25 -2.21 4.05
C VAL A 193 -13.09 -2.77 5.19
N GLY A 194 -12.63 -3.87 5.77
CA GLY A 194 -13.19 -4.47 6.98
C GLY A 194 -12.36 -4.18 8.22
N GLY A 195 -12.95 -4.39 9.39
CA GLY A 195 -12.30 -4.24 10.67
C GLY A 195 -12.37 -5.51 11.53
N VAL A 196 -11.36 -5.70 12.37
CA VAL A 196 -11.32 -6.73 13.41
C VAL A 196 -11.11 -6.04 14.76
N VAL A 197 -12.10 -6.07 15.63
CA VAL A 197 -12.04 -5.53 16.99
C VAL A 197 -11.58 -6.65 17.93
N PRO A 198 -10.40 -6.56 18.55
CA PRO A 198 -9.95 -7.56 19.50
C PRO A 198 -10.87 -7.64 20.72
N ALA A 199 -10.90 -8.81 21.36
CA ALA A 199 -11.49 -8.95 22.68
C ALA A 199 -10.71 -8.13 23.72
N ASN A 200 -11.32 -7.81 24.86
CA ASN A 200 -10.74 -6.92 25.88
C ASN A 200 -9.32 -7.33 26.34
N ASP A 201 -9.04 -8.63 26.41
CA ASP A 201 -7.74 -9.16 26.86
C ASP A 201 -6.78 -9.48 25.68
N ALA A 202 -7.22 -9.24 24.43
CA ALA A 202 -6.45 -9.52 23.23
C ALA A 202 -5.74 -8.25 22.73
N ASP A 203 -4.42 -8.33 22.55
CA ASP A 203 -3.64 -7.22 22.00
C ASP A 203 -3.90 -7.08 20.49
N THR A 204 -4.24 -5.87 20.05
CA THR A 204 -4.47 -5.54 18.63
C THR A 204 -3.23 -5.80 17.79
N ALA A 205 -2.05 -5.40 18.26
CA ALA A 205 -0.78 -5.62 17.58
C ALA A 205 -0.39 -7.10 17.54
N TYR A 206 -0.76 -7.90 18.55
CA TYR A 206 -0.57 -9.35 18.49
C TYR A 206 -1.32 -9.96 17.29
N LEU A 207 -2.61 -9.64 17.15
CA LEU A 207 -3.41 -10.12 16.03
C LEU A 207 -2.88 -9.60 14.69
N ALA A 208 -2.43 -8.34 14.62
CA ALA A 208 -1.78 -7.80 13.44
C ALA A 208 -0.54 -8.61 13.04
N GLY A 209 0.31 -8.94 14.02
CA GLY A 209 1.52 -9.75 13.83
C GLY A 209 1.23 -11.11 13.23
N VAL A 210 0.25 -11.81 13.80
CA VAL A 210 -0.17 -13.13 13.32
C VAL A 210 -0.78 -13.06 11.92
N LEU A 211 -1.72 -12.13 11.67
CA LEU A 211 -2.43 -12.04 10.39
C LEU A 211 -1.55 -11.54 9.24
N ASN A 212 -0.55 -10.71 9.50
CA ASN A 212 0.46 -10.32 8.50
C ASN A 212 1.56 -11.39 8.30
N GLY A 213 1.48 -12.48 9.06
CA GLY A 213 2.43 -13.59 9.04
C GLY A 213 2.17 -14.60 7.91
N PRO A 214 3.22 -15.34 7.51
CA PRO A 214 3.20 -16.21 6.34
C PRO A 214 2.22 -17.39 6.49
N VAL A 215 2.02 -17.91 7.70
CA VAL A 215 1.13 -19.05 7.95
C VAL A 215 -0.35 -18.66 7.80
N ALA A 216 -0.75 -17.51 8.33
CA ALA A 216 -2.10 -17.00 8.18
C ALA A 216 -2.41 -16.66 6.71
N ASP A 217 -1.47 -16.03 6.00
CA ASP A 217 -1.60 -15.77 4.56
C ASP A 217 -1.69 -17.07 3.74
N PHE A 218 -0.86 -18.07 4.03
CA PHE A 218 -0.93 -19.39 3.39
C PHE A 218 -2.32 -20.00 3.52
N VAL A 219 -2.86 -20.09 4.74
CA VAL A 219 -4.20 -20.64 4.96
C VAL A 219 -5.27 -19.80 4.26
N PHE A 220 -5.20 -18.47 4.36
CA PHE A 220 -6.10 -17.55 3.66
C PHE A 220 -6.11 -17.82 2.15
N ARG A 221 -4.95 -17.93 1.51
CA ARG A 221 -4.85 -18.10 0.06
C ARG A 221 -5.36 -19.45 -0.43
N VAL A 222 -5.31 -20.48 0.42
CA VAL A 222 -5.87 -21.79 0.12
C VAL A 222 -7.39 -21.82 0.26
N ILE A 223 -7.96 -21.18 1.30
CA ILE A 223 -9.41 -21.21 1.55
C ILE A 223 -10.19 -20.14 0.78
N ALA A 224 -9.55 -19.02 0.42
CA ALA A 224 -10.19 -17.93 -0.30
C ALA A 224 -10.08 -18.12 -1.82
N LYS A 225 -11.23 -18.15 -2.48
CA LYS A 225 -11.31 -18.30 -3.94
C LYS A 225 -10.66 -17.10 -4.66
N PRO A 226 -9.79 -17.33 -5.66
CA PRO A 226 -9.21 -16.25 -6.45
C PRO A 226 -10.22 -15.63 -7.43
N PHE A 227 -10.07 -14.33 -7.62
CA PHE A 227 -10.63 -13.52 -8.70
C PHE A 227 -9.59 -13.34 -9.82
N ARG A 228 -9.93 -12.54 -10.84
CA ARG A 228 -9.01 -12.16 -11.93
C ARG A 228 -7.72 -11.54 -11.35
N GLY A 229 -6.58 -11.93 -11.89
CA GLY A 229 -5.28 -11.39 -11.48
C GLY A 229 -4.79 -11.89 -10.11
N ASN A 230 -5.27 -13.05 -9.64
CA ASN A 230 -4.87 -13.65 -8.37
C ASN A 230 -5.27 -12.84 -7.12
N TYR A 231 -6.16 -11.86 -7.25
CA TYR A 231 -6.80 -11.20 -6.10
C TYR A 231 -7.75 -12.14 -5.37
N ARG A 232 -7.95 -11.96 -4.07
CA ARG A 232 -8.86 -12.70 -3.18
C ARG A 232 -9.63 -11.72 -2.31
N SER A 233 -10.78 -12.15 -1.81
CA SER A 233 -11.61 -11.35 -0.90
C SER A 233 -11.34 -11.71 0.56
N ALA A 234 -10.62 -10.88 1.30
CA ALA A 234 -10.44 -10.96 2.75
C ALA A 234 -11.66 -10.43 3.53
N ASN A 235 -12.86 -10.95 3.21
CA ASN A 235 -14.07 -10.64 3.98
C ASN A 235 -14.19 -11.57 5.21
N LYS A 236 -15.18 -11.32 6.07
CA LYS A 236 -15.41 -12.10 7.30
C LYS A 236 -15.40 -13.61 7.06
N GLN A 237 -16.03 -14.11 5.99
CA GLN A 237 -16.10 -15.55 5.70
C GLN A 237 -14.71 -16.20 5.58
N PHE A 238 -13.73 -15.47 5.03
CA PHE A 238 -12.39 -15.98 4.76
C PHE A 238 -11.34 -15.63 5.82
N ILE A 239 -11.54 -14.56 6.60
CA ILE A 239 -10.58 -14.20 7.67
C ILE A 239 -10.98 -14.75 9.05
N ALA A 240 -12.28 -14.88 9.34
CA ALA A 240 -12.77 -15.50 10.57
C ALA A 240 -12.17 -16.89 10.85
N PRO A 241 -12.02 -17.80 9.86
CA PRO A 241 -11.48 -19.11 10.10
C PRO A 241 -9.96 -19.21 10.23
N LEU A 242 -9.22 -18.11 10.13
CA LEU A 242 -7.76 -18.17 10.14
C LEU A 242 -7.22 -18.65 11.49
N PRO A 243 -6.17 -19.47 11.49
CA PRO A 243 -5.63 -20.06 12.71
C PRO A 243 -4.77 -19.03 13.46
N ILE A 244 -5.07 -18.83 14.74
CA ILE A 244 -4.30 -18.02 15.69
C ILE A 244 -3.61 -18.97 16.66
N PRO A 245 -2.27 -18.95 16.75
CA PRO A 245 -1.54 -19.94 17.52
C PRO A 245 -1.78 -19.73 19.01
N THR A 246 -1.75 -20.82 19.76
CA THR A 246 -1.69 -20.76 21.23
C THR A 246 -0.32 -20.22 21.63
N ALA A 247 -0.31 -19.13 22.39
CA ALA A 247 0.90 -18.44 22.82
C ALA A 247 0.77 -18.01 24.29
N SER A 248 1.86 -18.13 25.05
CA SER A 248 1.96 -17.59 26.41
C SER A 248 1.84 -16.06 26.39
N PRO A 249 1.55 -15.41 27.54
CA PRO A 249 1.54 -13.95 27.62
C PRO A 249 2.83 -13.30 27.11
N GLU A 250 3.99 -13.88 27.42
CA GLU A 250 5.30 -13.37 27.00
C GLU A 250 5.49 -13.49 25.49
N GLN A 251 5.06 -14.61 24.90
CA GLN A 251 5.11 -14.82 23.46
C GLN A 251 4.16 -13.89 22.70
N ARG A 252 2.96 -13.65 23.25
CA ARG A 252 2.01 -12.66 22.70
C ARG A 252 2.60 -11.25 22.74
N ALA A 253 3.25 -10.89 23.85
CA ALA A 253 3.91 -9.60 24.01
C ALA A 253 5.10 -9.42 23.05
N ASP A 254 5.91 -10.47 22.80
CA ASP A 254 6.99 -10.43 21.81
C ASP A 254 6.42 -10.16 20.40
N VAL A 255 5.44 -10.95 19.95
CA VAL A 255 4.79 -10.75 18.65
C VAL A 255 4.17 -9.35 18.54
N ALA A 256 3.48 -8.88 19.59
CA ALA A 256 2.89 -7.53 19.60
C ALA A 256 3.96 -6.43 19.49
N ALA A 257 5.08 -6.55 20.21
CA ALA A 257 6.18 -5.58 20.16
C ALA A 257 6.80 -5.51 18.76
N ARG A 258 7.04 -6.68 18.14
CA ARG A 258 7.55 -6.76 16.77
C ARG A 258 6.58 -6.19 15.75
N ALA A 259 5.28 -6.46 15.90
CA ALA A 259 4.24 -5.91 15.03
C ALA A 259 4.16 -4.38 15.12
N ARG A 260 4.29 -3.80 16.33
CA ARG A 260 4.37 -2.34 16.51
C ARG A 260 5.62 -1.74 15.89
N PHE A 261 6.78 -2.40 16.05
CA PHE A 261 8.02 -1.98 15.39
C PHE A 261 7.85 -1.99 13.87
N LEU A 262 7.34 -3.07 13.30
CA LEU A 262 7.06 -3.17 11.87
C LEU A 262 6.09 -2.07 11.42
N GLN A 263 5.03 -1.82 12.17
CA GLN A 263 4.08 -0.75 11.86
C GLN A 263 4.72 0.64 11.85
N GLN A 264 5.54 0.94 12.85
CA GLN A 264 6.32 2.17 12.88
C GLN A 264 7.25 2.29 11.67
N ARG A 265 7.98 1.22 11.32
CA ARG A 265 8.94 1.25 10.21
C ARG A 265 8.27 1.33 8.84
N TRP A 266 7.18 0.60 8.61
CA TRP A 266 6.40 0.72 7.37
C TRP A 266 5.82 2.13 7.21
N THR A 267 5.38 2.75 8.31
CA THR A 267 4.90 4.14 8.32
C THR A 267 6.02 5.13 8.03
N GLU A 268 7.18 4.96 8.65
CA GLU A 268 8.38 5.75 8.38
C GLU A 268 8.84 5.61 6.92
N ARG A 269 8.80 4.40 6.36
CA ARG A 269 9.10 4.12 4.95
C ARG A 269 8.22 4.94 4.02
N ARG A 270 6.89 4.94 4.25
CA ARG A 270 5.94 5.76 3.47
C ARG A 270 6.29 7.24 3.54
N ASP A 271 6.55 7.76 4.74
CA ASP A 271 6.81 9.18 4.93
C ASP A 271 8.15 9.62 4.34
N LEU A 272 9.17 8.77 4.39
CA LEU A 272 10.45 8.98 3.71
C LEU A 272 10.29 8.97 2.19
N LEU A 273 9.51 8.04 1.63
CA LEU A 273 9.21 7.99 0.20
C LEU A 273 8.53 9.26 -0.29
N ARG A 274 7.44 9.66 0.36
CA ARG A 274 6.71 10.90 0.06
C ARG A 274 7.64 12.11 0.18
N GLY A 275 8.38 12.19 1.29
CA GLY A 275 9.31 13.28 1.52
C GLY A 275 10.40 13.37 0.45
N ALA A 276 10.96 12.23 0.01
CA ALA A 276 11.94 12.18 -1.08
C ALA A 276 11.32 12.62 -2.42
N GLU A 277 10.11 12.14 -2.74
CA GLU A 277 9.40 12.52 -3.96
C GLU A 277 9.12 14.03 -4.02
N GLU A 278 8.68 14.65 -2.92
CA GLU A 278 8.48 16.10 -2.83
C GLU A 278 9.75 16.90 -3.12
N ARG A 279 10.92 16.45 -2.61
CA ARG A 279 12.20 17.13 -2.90
C ARG A 279 12.62 16.89 -4.33
N LEU A 280 12.44 15.68 -4.83
CA LEU A 280 12.77 15.32 -6.21
C LEU A 280 11.94 16.13 -7.22
N ALA A 281 10.68 16.44 -6.90
CA ALA A 281 9.76 17.17 -7.77
C ALA A 281 10.19 18.61 -8.06
N VAL A 282 10.98 19.24 -7.17
CA VAL A 282 11.47 20.62 -7.35
C VAL A 282 12.87 20.69 -7.98
N LEU A 283 13.54 19.55 -8.18
CA LEU A 283 14.87 19.50 -8.79
C LEU A 283 14.76 19.45 -10.32
N GLY A 284 15.59 20.25 -10.99
CA GLY A 284 15.81 20.12 -12.43
C GLY A 284 16.27 18.71 -12.80
N ARG A 285 15.94 18.25 -14.01
CA ARG A 285 16.25 16.89 -14.49
C ARG A 285 17.20 16.95 -15.67
N ALA A 286 18.34 16.29 -15.55
CA ALA A 286 19.27 16.09 -16.64
C ALA A 286 18.62 15.24 -17.75
N LYS A 287 19.17 15.31 -18.96
CA LYS A 287 18.72 14.52 -20.11
C LYS A 287 19.93 13.90 -20.79
N HIS A 288 20.23 12.66 -20.43
CA HIS A 288 21.30 11.90 -21.05
C HIS A 288 20.79 11.03 -22.21
N SER A 289 21.65 10.75 -23.18
CA SER A 289 21.37 9.80 -24.28
C SER A 289 21.58 8.34 -23.82
N ALA A 290 21.18 7.36 -24.64
CA ALA A 290 21.46 5.95 -24.39
C ALA A 290 22.95 5.66 -24.18
N LYS A 291 23.81 6.33 -24.96
CA LYS A 291 25.27 6.20 -24.86
C LYS A 291 25.81 6.54 -23.46
N TRP A 292 25.10 7.33 -22.66
CA TRP A 292 25.51 7.61 -21.28
C TRP A 292 25.33 6.41 -20.34
N LEU A 293 24.27 5.61 -20.50
CA LEU A 293 24.13 4.33 -19.76
C LEU A 293 24.97 3.22 -20.36
N TRP A 294 25.16 3.24 -21.68
CA TRP A 294 25.91 2.23 -22.42
C TRP A 294 27.01 2.90 -23.25
N PRO A 295 28.19 3.17 -22.65
CA PRO A 295 29.29 3.87 -23.31
C PRO A 295 29.76 3.26 -24.65
N ASP A 296 29.54 1.96 -24.84
CA ASP A 296 29.88 1.23 -26.07
C ASP A 296 28.95 1.56 -27.25
N LEU A 297 27.79 2.17 -27.01
CA LEU A 297 26.88 2.54 -28.10
C LEU A 297 27.51 3.65 -28.97
N PRO A 298 27.37 3.59 -30.30
CA PRO A 298 27.78 4.68 -31.16
C PRO A 298 26.92 5.92 -30.90
N SER A 299 27.48 7.09 -31.15
CA SER A 299 26.75 8.35 -31.21
C SER A 299 26.05 8.49 -32.57
N LEU A 300 25.04 9.35 -32.65
CA LEU A 300 24.35 9.62 -33.91
C LEU A 300 25.29 10.07 -35.03
N PRO A 301 26.27 10.98 -34.81
CA PRO A 301 27.26 11.31 -35.84
C PRO A 301 28.07 10.10 -36.32
N GLU A 302 28.61 9.29 -35.40
CA GLU A 302 29.35 8.06 -35.73
C GLU A 302 28.50 7.09 -36.56
N MET A 303 27.20 7.02 -36.25
CA MET A 303 26.29 6.12 -36.95
C MET A 303 25.90 6.64 -38.35
N ILE A 304 25.74 7.96 -38.53
CA ILE A 304 25.51 8.57 -39.85
C ILE A 304 26.70 8.33 -40.79
N GLU A 305 27.93 8.32 -40.27
CA GLU A 305 29.13 8.00 -41.04
C GLU A 305 29.13 6.54 -41.53
N ARG A 306 28.63 5.61 -40.71
CA ARG A 306 28.49 4.19 -41.06
C ARG A 306 27.36 3.90 -42.07
N ALA A 307 26.51 4.89 -42.38
CA ALA A 307 25.37 4.68 -43.27
C ALA A 307 25.81 4.24 -44.69
N PRO A 308 25.12 3.28 -45.32
CA PRO A 308 25.46 2.76 -46.64
C PRO A 308 25.66 3.86 -47.69
N ALA A 309 26.65 3.70 -48.57
CA ALA A 309 26.93 4.66 -49.64
C ALA A 309 25.76 4.83 -50.63
N SER A 310 24.83 3.87 -50.68
CA SER A 310 23.60 3.95 -51.46
C SER A 310 22.63 5.03 -50.95
N LEU A 311 22.67 5.37 -49.65
CA LEU A 311 21.89 6.46 -49.08
C LEU A 311 22.62 7.79 -49.32
N ARG A 312 22.23 8.48 -50.39
CA ARG A 312 22.81 9.77 -50.80
C ARG A 312 22.17 10.97 -50.11
N VAL A 313 20.91 10.85 -49.70
CA VAL A 313 20.18 11.94 -49.05
C VAL A 313 20.50 11.98 -47.57
N LYS A 314 20.83 13.17 -47.04
CA LYS A 314 21.23 13.36 -45.63
C LYS A 314 20.13 12.94 -44.64
N SER A 315 18.86 13.21 -44.95
CA SER A 315 17.72 12.76 -44.13
C SER A 315 17.64 11.24 -44.04
N ASP A 316 17.90 10.54 -45.14
CA ASP A 316 17.75 9.08 -45.20
C ASP A 316 18.89 8.38 -44.46
N ARG A 317 20.11 8.93 -44.55
CA ARG A 317 21.26 8.48 -43.74
C ARG A 317 20.98 8.67 -42.25
N ARG A 318 20.38 9.80 -41.87
CA ARG A 318 19.97 10.06 -40.48
C ARG A 318 18.88 9.08 -40.02
N ALA A 319 17.82 8.90 -40.79
CA ALA A 319 16.75 7.97 -40.45
C ALA A 319 17.24 6.51 -40.39
N TRP A 320 18.22 6.13 -41.22
CA TRP A 320 18.90 4.85 -41.09
C TRP A 320 19.69 4.76 -39.77
N ALA A 321 20.48 5.79 -39.46
CA ALA A 321 21.28 5.83 -38.24
C ALA A 321 20.42 5.79 -36.96
N ASP A 322 19.32 6.55 -36.93
CA ASP A 322 18.35 6.55 -35.82
C ASP A 322 17.77 5.14 -35.61
N ARG A 323 17.31 4.47 -36.68
CA ARG A 323 16.80 3.09 -36.59
C ARG A 323 17.83 2.11 -36.04
N GLN A 324 19.08 2.23 -36.47
CA GLN A 324 20.13 1.32 -35.99
C GLN A 324 20.52 1.60 -34.53
N LEU A 325 20.47 2.86 -34.09
CA LEU A 325 20.63 3.20 -32.68
C LEU A 325 19.48 2.64 -31.84
N ASP A 326 18.24 2.75 -32.33
CA ASP A 326 17.05 2.18 -31.66
C ASP A 326 17.19 0.66 -31.51
N GLU A 327 17.68 -0.04 -32.55
CA GLU A 327 17.94 -1.48 -32.50
C GLU A 327 19.03 -1.85 -31.46
N LEU A 328 20.12 -1.10 -31.39
CA LEU A 328 21.18 -1.33 -30.41
C LEU A 328 20.74 -1.00 -28.98
N GLU A 329 19.95 0.08 -28.80
CA GLU A 329 19.34 0.42 -27.51
C GLU A 329 18.36 -0.66 -27.05
N ALA A 330 17.56 -1.23 -27.98
CA ALA A 330 16.68 -2.35 -27.68
C ALA A 330 17.46 -3.59 -27.19
N GLN A 331 18.55 -3.96 -27.87
CA GLN A 331 19.42 -5.07 -27.45
C GLN A 331 20.07 -4.80 -26.08
N ALA A 332 20.45 -3.55 -25.80
CA ALA A 332 20.98 -3.18 -24.50
C ALA A 332 19.92 -3.26 -23.39
N CYS A 333 18.68 -2.86 -23.70
CA CYS A 333 17.53 -3.02 -22.80
C CYS A 333 17.20 -4.50 -22.54
N GLU A 334 17.33 -5.40 -23.53
CA GLU A 334 17.13 -6.84 -23.32
C GLU A 334 18.15 -7.43 -22.33
N LYS A 335 19.41 -7.01 -22.43
CA LYS A 335 20.46 -7.41 -21.46
C LYS A 335 20.16 -6.87 -20.06
N LEU A 336 19.69 -5.63 -19.97
CA LEU A 336 19.27 -5.03 -18.72
C LEU A 336 18.04 -5.73 -18.14
N GLN A 337 17.07 -6.12 -18.97
CA GLN A 337 15.90 -6.91 -18.55
C GLN A 337 16.33 -8.25 -17.95
N ALA A 338 17.20 -8.98 -18.64
CA ALA A 338 17.76 -10.22 -18.12
C ALA A 338 18.56 -10.03 -16.82
N ALA A 339 19.06 -8.82 -16.53
CA ALA A 339 19.67 -8.48 -15.25
C ALA A 339 18.63 -8.19 -14.17
N ILE A 340 17.61 -7.39 -14.48
CA ILE A 340 16.47 -7.12 -13.59
C ILE A 340 15.78 -8.42 -13.19
N ASP A 341 15.60 -9.35 -14.12
CA ASP A 341 14.93 -10.64 -13.88
C ASP A 341 15.71 -11.57 -12.94
N ARG A 342 17.04 -11.37 -12.77
CA ARG A 342 17.82 -12.09 -11.76
C ARG A 342 17.54 -11.61 -10.33
N GLY A 343 16.87 -10.48 -10.19
CA GLY A 343 16.54 -9.88 -8.89
C GLY A 343 17.73 -9.18 -8.24
N ASP A 344 17.43 -8.58 -7.08
CA ASP A 344 18.34 -7.84 -6.21
C ASP A 344 19.19 -6.78 -6.94
N LEU A 345 18.67 -5.55 -6.99
CA LEU A 345 19.33 -4.42 -7.63
C LEU A 345 19.98 -3.53 -6.58
N ASP A 346 21.24 -3.20 -6.80
CA ASP A 346 22.01 -2.29 -5.94
C ASP A 346 22.73 -1.25 -6.78
N VAL A 347 22.99 -0.08 -6.22
CA VAL A 347 23.67 1.03 -6.89
C VAL A 347 24.80 1.51 -6.00
N ARG A 348 25.98 1.67 -6.60
CA ARG A 348 27.16 2.18 -5.90
C ARG A 348 27.83 3.25 -6.72
N TYR A 349 28.30 4.28 -6.02
CA TYR A 349 29.18 5.29 -6.58
C TYR A 349 30.52 5.27 -5.86
N GLU A 350 31.54 4.73 -6.53
CA GLU A 350 32.86 4.48 -5.93
C GLU A 350 33.95 4.98 -6.89
N ASN A 351 34.93 5.71 -6.36
CA ASN A 351 36.09 6.21 -7.14
C ASN A 351 35.72 6.97 -8.43
N GLY A 352 34.58 7.67 -8.45
CA GLY A 352 34.12 8.42 -9.62
C GLY A 352 33.26 7.61 -10.60
N GLU A 353 33.04 6.33 -10.36
CA GLU A 353 32.22 5.45 -11.20
C GLU A 353 30.89 5.11 -10.55
N LEU A 354 29.80 5.31 -11.28
CA LEU A 354 28.46 4.87 -10.94
C LEU A 354 28.18 3.50 -11.58
N THR A 355 27.80 2.52 -10.77
CA THR A 355 27.51 1.15 -11.21
C THR A 355 26.15 0.69 -10.68
N LEU A 356 25.32 0.14 -11.56
CA LEU A 356 24.14 -0.65 -11.20
C LEU A 356 24.54 -2.11 -11.17
N TYR A 357 24.32 -2.78 -10.04
CA TYR A 357 24.50 -4.21 -9.86
C TYR A 357 23.14 -4.93 -9.90
N ALA A 358 23.14 -6.15 -10.41
CA ALA A 358 22.02 -7.08 -10.34
C ALA A 358 22.54 -8.45 -9.90
N ALA A 359 22.04 -8.94 -8.76
CA ALA A 359 22.54 -10.14 -8.09
C ALA A 359 24.08 -10.11 -7.92
N GLY A 360 24.62 -8.96 -7.49
CA GLY A 360 26.06 -8.74 -7.27
C GLY A 360 26.93 -8.59 -8.52
N ALA A 361 26.38 -8.76 -9.73
CA ALA A 361 27.11 -8.57 -10.99
C ALA A 361 26.81 -7.20 -11.62
N PRO A 362 27.79 -6.49 -12.22
CA PRO A 362 27.53 -5.22 -12.90
C PRO A 362 26.55 -5.39 -14.07
N ALA A 363 25.43 -4.66 -14.00
CA ALA A 363 24.42 -4.56 -15.06
C ALA A 363 24.61 -3.30 -15.92
N LEU A 364 24.99 -2.18 -15.30
CA LEU A 364 25.43 -0.95 -15.96
C LEU A 364 26.70 -0.46 -15.27
N SER A 365 27.72 -0.10 -16.04
CA SER A 365 29.03 0.32 -15.53
C SER A 365 29.72 1.26 -16.52
N ARG A 366 30.89 1.78 -16.14
CA ARG A 366 31.69 2.77 -16.89
C ARG A 366 30.98 4.11 -17.07
N ILE A 367 30.19 4.49 -16.07
CA ILE A 367 29.50 5.78 -16.01
C ILE A 367 30.26 6.66 -15.03
N TYR A 368 31.09 7.56 -15.54
CA TYR A 368 31.94 8.41 -14.71
C TYR A 368 31.31 9.77 -14.44
N LEU A 369 31.31 10.18 -13.18
CA LEU A 369 30.71 11.42 -12.69
C LEU A 369 31.64 12.12 -11.72
N ASP A 370 31.48 13.44 -11.59
CA ASP A 370 32.10 14.20 -10.49
C ASP A 370 31.44 13.84 -9.15
N ALA A 371 32.14 14.12 -8.03
CA ALA A 371 31.72 13.73 -6.68
C ALA A 371 30.26 14.08 -6.34
N GLU A 372 29.84 15.34 -6.54
CA GLU A 372 28.48 15.79 -6.17
C GLU A 372 27.40 15.21 -7.12
N PRO A 373 27.52 15.31 -8.47
CA PRO A 373 26.60 14.62 -9.37
C PRO A 373 26.53 13.11 -9.15
N GLY A 374 27.65 12.46 -8.84
CA GLY A 374 27.72 11.03 -8.56
C GLY A 374 26.86 10.62 -7.37
N ARG A 375 27.04 11.30 -6.23
CA ARG A 375 26.24 11.06 -4.99
C ARG A 375 24.74 11.24 -5.21
N VAL A 376 24.34 12.33 -5.87
CA VAL A 376 22.92 12.61 -6.13
C VAL A 376 22.34 11.61 -7.12
N THR A 377 23.10 11.22 -8.14
CA THR A 377 22.67 10.22 -9.14
C THR A 377 22.53 8.83 -8.52
N GLU A 378 23.46 8.44 -7.66
CA GLU A 378 23.40 7.19 -6.88
C GLU A 378 22.12 7.14 -6.03
N ALA A 379 21.85 8.19 -5.25
CA ALA A 379 20.62 8.29 -4.47
C ALA A 379 19.37 8.26 -5.36
N TYR A 380 19.40 8.91 -6.52
CA TYR A 380 18.27 8.88 -7.43
C TYR A 380 18.00 7.48 -8.01
N TRP A 381 19.04 6.77 -8.44
CA TRP A 381 18.92 5.40 -8.94
C TRP A 381 18.44 4.46 -7.83
N ARG A 382 18.99 4.59 -6.62
CA ARG A 382 18.53 3.85 -5.43
C ARG A 382 17.06 4.13 -5.14
N TRP A 383 16.61 5.39 -5.18
CA TRP A 383 15.21 5.75 -4.99
C TRP A 383 14.29 5.09 -6.04
N LEU A 384 14.68 5.03 -7.32
CA LEU A 384 13.89 4.36 -8.35
C LEU A 384 13.69 2.87 -8.03
N ILE A 385 14.73 2.20 -7.55
CA ILE A 385 14.68 0.77 -7.16
C ILE A 385 13.73 0.59 -5.98
N LEU A 386 13.91 1.37 -4.91
CA LEU A 386 13.17 1.23 -3.65
C LEU A 386 11.69 1.67 -3.74
N SER A 387 11.36 2.59 -4.66
CA SER A 387 10.01 3.17 -4.78
C SER A 387 9.10 2.41 -5.75
N ARG A 388 9.64 1.74 -6.77
CA ARG A 388 8.84 1.19 -7.88
C ARG A 388 9.07 -0.28 -8.19
N SER A 389 10.15 -0.90 -7.68
CA SER A 389 10.55 -2.28 -8.04
C SER A 389 10.50 -2.50 -9.56
N PRO A 390 11.51 -2.01 -10.32
CA PRO A 390 11.44 -1.93 -11.77
C PRO A 390 11.21 -3.32 -12.40
N ARG A 391 10.21 -3.41 -13.30
CA ARG A 391 9.89 -4.63 -14.05
C ARG A 391 10.14 -4.52 -15.55
N ASP A 392 10.17 -3.31 -16.09
CA ASP A 392 10.39 -3.01 -17.51
C ASP A 392 11.71 -2.25 -17.69
N ALA A 393 12.68 -2.88 -18.34
CA ALA A 393 14.02 -2.32 -18.54
C ALA A 393 14.02 -1.03 -19.36
N LYS A 394 13.12 -0.90 -20.34
CA LYS A 394 13.08 0.27 -21.23
C LYS A 394 12.65 1.52 -20.48
N SER A 395 11.53 1.45 -19.74
CA SER A 395 11.06 2.54 -18.89
C SER A 395 12.07 2.84 -17.79
N PHE A 396 12.66 1.81 -17.19
CA PHE A 396 13.67 1.99 -16.15
C PHE A 396 14.91 2.72 -16.68
N ALA A 397 15.46 2.31 -17.82
CA ALA A 397 16.59 2.99 -18.48
C ALA A 397 16.26 4.44 -18.88
N ASN A 398 15.00 4.73 -19.25
CA ASN A 398 14.55 6.11 -19.48
C ASN A 398 14.61 6.97 -18.23
N ASP A 399 14.20 6.43 -17.08
CA ASP A 399 14.26 7.13 -15.80
C ASP A 399 15.72 7.31 -15.34
N LEU A 400 16.54 6.25 -15.40
CA LEU A 400 17.96 6.29 -15.00
C LEU A 400 18.76 7.38 -15.72
N ARG A 401 18.43 7.69 -16.99
CA ARG A 401 19.06 8.74 -17.82
C ARG A 401 18.68 10.17 -17.44
N ARG A 402 17.82 10.34 -16.44
CA ARG A 402 17.26 11.64 -16.08
C ARG A 402 17.57 12.04 -14.64
N PRO A 403 18.78 11.86 -14.09
CA PRO A 403 19.04 12.22 -12.70
C PRO A 403 18.83 13.73 -12.43
N PRO A 404 18.71 14.14 -11.15
CA PRO A 404 18.68 15.55 -10.81
C PRO A 404 19.88 16.30 -11.38
N SER A 405 19.64 17.45 -12.02
CA SER A 405 20.70 18.35 -12.51
C SER A 405 21.21 19.30 -11.43
N ASP A 406 20.35 19.62 -10.45
CA ASP A 406 20.65 20.57 -9.39
C ASP A 406 21.20 19.79 -8.19
N VAL A 407 22.53 19.72 -8.06
CA VAL A 407 23.19 18.74 -7.18
C VAL A 407 23.64 19.31 -5.83
N VAL A 408 23.65 20.63 -5.64
CA VAL A 408 24.11 21.31 -4.42
C VAL A 408 23.02 22.12 -3.69
N THR A 409 21.75 21.92 -4.07
CA THR A 409 20.63 22.63 -3.43
C THR A 409 20.22 21.95 -2.12
N PRO A 410 19.59 22.67 -1.17
CA PRO A 410 19.04 22.04 0.03
C PRO A 410 18.07 20.88 -0.27
N ALA A 411 17.30 20.99 -1.35
CA ALA A 411 16.41 19.92 -1.79
C ALA A 411 17.18 18.67 -2.24
N ALA A 412 18.31 18.84 -2.94
CA ALA A 412 19.16 17.71 -3.37
C ALA A 412 19.83 17.02 -2.18
N VAL A 413 20.37 17.81 -1.22
CA VAL A 413 20.96 17.27 0.01
C VAL A 413 19.92 16.47 0.80
N GLN A 414 18.75 17.07 1.06
CA GLN A 414 17.67 16.39 1.79
C GLN A 414 17.12 15.17 1.03
N PHE A 415 17.12 15.18 -0.30
CA PHE A 415 16.74 14.02 -1.10
C PHE A 415 17.70 12.85 -0.85
N VAL A 416 19.02 13.08 -0.92
CA VAL A 416 20.04 12.06 -0.65
C VAL A 416 19.89 11.50 0.77
N GLU A 417 19.76 12.37 1.77
CA GLU A 417 19.58 11.99 3.18
C GLU A 417 18.34 11.08 3.36
N ARG A 418 17.21 11.47 2.77
CA ARG A 418 15.96 10.71 2.87
C ARG A 418 16.05 9.35 2.18
N VAL A 419 16.72 9.27 1.03
CA VAL A 419 16.93 7.99 0.34
C VAL A 419 17.84 7.08 1.15
N GLY A 420 18.89 7.62 1.78
CA GLY A 420 19.75 6.87 2.70
C GLY A 420 18.97 6.33 3.90
N ALA A 421 18.15 7.16 4.54
CA ALA A 421 17.28 6.74 5.63
C ALA A 421 16.25 5.69 5.17
N LEU A 422 15.68 5.86 3.97
CA LEU A 422 14.73 4.92 3.37
C LEU A 422 15.34 3.53 3.20
N ALA A 423 16.57 3.45 2.69
CA ALA A 423 17.28 2.19 2.55
C ALA A 423 17.47 1.51 3.91
N ALA A 424 17.95 2.24 4.91
CA ALA A 424 18.14 1.69 6.26
C ALA A 424 16.83 1.21 6.92
N VAL A 425 15.71 1.91 6.68
CA VAL A 425 14.38 1.48 7.16
C VAL A 425 13.91 0.21 6.47
N ILE A 426 14.14 0.08 5.16
CA ILE A 426 13.78 -1.13 4.40
C ILE A 426 14.59 -2.33 4.90
N ASP A 427 15.90 -2.18 5.10
CA ASP A 427 16.74 -3.24 5.68
C ASP A 427 16.24 -3.67 7.07
N ALA A 428 15.88 -2.70 7.91
CA ALA A 428 15.33 -2.98 9.24
C ALA A 428 13.97 -3.70 9.19
N ILE A 429 13.11 -3.37 8.22
CA ILE A 429 11.86 -4.08 7.99
C ILE A 429 12.15 -5.54 7.61
N GLU A 430 13.05 -5.77 6.65
CA GLU A 430 13.36 -7.12 6.18
C GLU A 430 13.89 -8.02 7.31
N VAL A 431 14.84 -7.51 8.11
CA VAL A 431 15.38 -8.23 9.27
C VAL A 431 14.29 -8.56 10.29
N GLU A 432 13.44 -7.59 10.62
CA GLU A 432 12.40 -7.80 11.62
C GLU A 432 11.28 -8.71 11.10
N GLU A 433 10.94 -8.65 9.82
CA GLU A 433 9.97 -9.58 9.22
C GLU A 433 10.49 -11.01 9.23
N GLN A 434 11.79 -11.23 8.94
CA GLN A 434 12.39 -12.54 9.07
C GLN A 434 12.31 -13.05 10.51
N ALA A 435 12.62 -12.20 11.50
CA ALA A 435 12.54 -12.56 12.91
C ALA A 435 11.10 -12.86 13.36
N MET A 436 10.12 -12.04 12.95
CA MET A 436 8.70 -12.28 13.16
C MET A 436 8.27 -13.63 12.58
N ASN A 437 8.68 -13.94 11.35
CA ASN A 437 8.34 -15.20 10.69
C ASN A 437 8.88 -16.41 11.46
N GLU A 438 10.13 -16.35 11.93
CA GLU A 438 10.71 -17.42 12.76
C GLU A 438 9.95 -17.61 14.08
N THR A 439 9.60 -16.51 14.76
CA THR A 439 8.76 -16.56 15.96
C THR A 439 7.42 -17.24 15.67
N LEU A 440 6.74 -16.85 14.58
CA LEU A 440 5.46 -17.44 14.20
C LEU A 440 5.60 -18.92 13.82
N TYR A 441 6.62 -19.31 13.06
CA TYR A 441 6.86 -20.71 12.74
C TYR A 441 7.06 -21.58 13.97
N ALA A 442 7.74 -21.05 15.00
CA ALA A 442 7.88 -21.73 16.28
C ALA A 442 6.53 -21.84 17.02
N LEU A 443 5.72 -20.79 17.04
CA LEU A 443 4.39 -20.78 17.68
C LEU A 443 3.40 -21.74 17.01
N TYR A 444 3.43 -21.86 15.68
CA TYR A 444 2.63 -22.83 14.95
C TYR A 444 3.19 -24.26 15.00
N GLY A 445 4.37 -24.45 15.59
CA GLY A 445 5.05 -25.74 15.67
C GLY A 445 5.38 -26.33 14.30
N LEU A 446 5.72 -25.50 13.30
CA LEU A 446 5.97 -25.98 11.94
C LEU A 446 7.24 -26.82 11.87
N THR A 447 7.12 -28.02 11.28
CA THR A 447 8.27 -28.82 10.85
C THR A 447 9.01 -28.14 9.68
N THR A 448 10.26 -28.53 9.41
CA THR A 448 11.04 -28.00 8.28
C THR A 448 10.31 -28.13 6.94
N GLN A 449 9.60 -29.24 6.72
CA GLN A 449 8.87 -29.48 5.47
C GLN A 449 7.63 -28.57 5.35
N GLU A 450 6.92 -28.33 6.44
CA GLU A 450 5.77 -27.42 6.45
C GLU A 450 6.21 -25.96 6.26
N ARG A 451 7.37 -25.57 6.83
CA ARG A 451 7.97 -24.25 6.58
C ARG A 451 8.28 -24.05 5.10
N LEU A 452 8.99 -25.01 4.48
CA LEU A 452 9.27 -24.98 3.05
C LEU A 452 8.00 -24.90 2.20
N LEU A 453 6.93 -25.58 2.61
CA LEU A 453 5.65 -25.51 1.93
C LEU A 453 5.06 -24.09 1.96
N VAL A 454 5.01 -23.47 3.14
CA VAL A 454 4.54 -22.09 3.32
C VAL A 454 5.41 -21.10 2.53
N GLU A 455 6.73 -21.22 2.61
CA GLU A 455 7.67 -20.32 1.92
C GLU A 455 7.62 -20.48 0.39
N SER A 456 7.46 -21.72 -0.10
CA SER A 456 7.34 -21.98 -1.53
C SER A 456 6.05 -21.41 -2.11
N ASP A 457 4.94 -21.43 -1.39
CA ASP A 457 3.70 -20.77 -1.80
C ASP A 457 3.86 -19.24 -1.87
N ILE A 458 4.69 -18.66 -0.99
CA ILE A 458 5.04 -17.23 -1.05
C ILE A 458 5.90 -16.95 -2.28
N ALA A 459 6.94 -17.75 -2.52
CA ALA A 459 7.91 -17.54 -3.59
C ALA A 459 7.32 -17.81 -4.99
N ALA A 460 6.50 -18.85 -5.16
CA ALA A 460 5.92 -19.24 -6.45
C ALA A 460 4.90 -18.22 -7.02
N ARG A 461 4.59 -17.17 -6.25
CA ARG A 461 3.52 -16.22 -6.55
C ARG A 461 3.96 -14.75 -6.39
N ARG A 462 5.26 -14.49 -6.27
CA ARG A 462 5.88 -13.14 -6.28
C ARG A 462 6.12 -12.62 -7.69
#